data_AF-A0A7K2NLW1-F1
#
_entry.id   AF-A0A7K2NLW1-F1
#
_cell.length_a   1.000
_cell.length_b   1.000
_cell.length_c   1.000
_cell.angle_alpha   90.00
_cell.angle_beta   90.00
_cell.angle_gamma   90.00
#
_symmetry.space_group_name_H-M   'P 1'
#
loop_
_entity.id
_entity.type
_entity.pdbx_description
1 polymer ?
#
loop_
_entity_poly.entity_id
_entity_poly.type
_entity_poly.pdbx_seq_one_letter_code
_entity_poly.pdbx_strand_id
1 'polypeptide(L)'
;MSAFDLPPTELARHRPVPDEPEDFDAFWLETLAGPPPGGPVVSAHPVDNGLRLTRTWDVTFRGFAGDPVRAWFSTPAGTGDRPRPAVVEYAGYGRGRGLPHERLTWAAAGYAHLLMDNRGQGDQYGCGGATPDPHPDAPGGPGPAVRGLLDPHDHHYR
;
A
#
# COMPACT_ATOMS: atom_id res chain seq x y z
N MET A 1 10.37 28.75 15.71
CA MET A 1 11.39 27.82 16.25
C MET A 1 11.66 26.78 15.19
N SER A 2 12.91 26.36 14.99
CA SER A 2 13.24 25.25 14.10
C SER A 2 12.70 23.95 14.68
N ALA A 3 12.31 23.00 13.83
CA ALA A 3 12.06 21.64 14.27
C ALA A 3 13.33 21.06 14.91
N PHE A 4 13.17 20.34 16.00
CA PHE A 4 14.26 19.69 16.75
C PHE A 4 13.79 18.32 17.25
N ASP A 5 14.74 17.43 17.48
CA ASP A 5 14.53 16.07 18.00
C ASP A 5 15.76 15.68 18.84
N LEU A 6 15.78 14.47 19.39
CA LEU A 6 16.91 13.88 20.08
C LEU A 6 18.19 13.88 19.19
N PRO A 7 19.37 14.13 19.77
CA PRO A 7 20.64 13.98 19.06
C PRO A 7 20.84 12.54 18.49
N PRO A 8 21.59 12.35 17.39
CA PRO A 8 21.75 11.03 16.76
C PRO A 8 22.25 9.92 17.69
N THR A 9 23.15 10.25 18.63
CA THR A 9 23.66 9.29 19.63
C THR A 9 22.60 8.84 20.63
N GLU A 10 21.63 9.70 20.91
CA GLU A 10 20.49 9.41 21.78
C GLU A 10 19.41 8.65 21.01
N LEU A 11 19.08 9.08 19.78
CA LEU A 11 18.15 8.37 18.88
C LEU A 11 18.55 6.91 18.67
N ALA A 12 19.84 6.63 18.44
CA ALA A 12 20.35 5.28 18.26
C ALA A 12 20.11 4.34 19.47
N ARG A 13 19.84 4.92 20.65
CA ARG A 13 19.59 4.22 21.91
C ARG A 13 18.16 4.38 22.39
N HIS A 14 17.34 5.15 21.68
CA HIS A 14 15.96 5.43 22.07
C HIS A 14 15.11 4.16 21.88
N ARG A 15 14.71 3.56 23.01
CA ARG A 15 13.91 2.33 23.06
C ARG A 15 12.78 2.50 24.08
N PRO A 16 11.73 3.27 23.76
CA PRO A 16 10.58 3.41 24.64
C PRO A 16 9.89 2.05 24.80
N VAL A 17 9.26 1.83 25.95
CA VAL A 17 8.41 0.66 26.17
C VAL A 17 7.08 0.91 25.44
N PRO A 18 6.67 0.05 24.49
CA PRO A 18 5.37 0.17 23.84
C PRO A 18 4.23 -0.03 24.84
N ASP A 19 3.16 0.75 24.68
CA ASP A 19 1.88 0.52 25.35
C ASP A 19 1.02 -0.38 24.45
N GLU A 20 1.26 -1.69 24.56
CA GLU A 20 0.63 -2.71 23.71
C GLU A 20 -0.55 -3.36 24.45
N PRO A 21 -1.77 -3.39 23.87
CA PRO A 21 -2.91 -4.10 24.44
C PRO A 21 -2.66 -5.60 24.61
N GLU A 22 -3.25 -6.22 25.63
CA GLU A 22 -3.10 -7.66 25.92
C GLU A 22 -3.58 -8.56 24.77
N ASP A 23 -4.50 -8.07 23.95
CA ASP A 23 -5.14 -8.78 22.84
C ASP A 23 -4.57 -8.42 21.45
N PHE A 24 -3.47 -7.65 21.38
CA PHE A 24 -2.90 -7.17 20.11
C PHE A 24 -2.66 -8.29 19.09
N ASP A 25 -2.03 -9.40 19.51
CA ASP A 25 -1.78 -10.56 18.66
C ASP A 25 -3.08 -11.23 18.20
N ALA A 26 -4.04 -11.40 19.11
CA ALA A 26 -5.32 -12.03 18.81
C ALA A 26 -6.12 -11.20 17.79
N PHE A 27 -6.13 -9.87 17.95
CA PHE A 27 -6.76 -8.93 17.04
C PHE A 27 -6.23 -9.06 15.61
N TRP A 28 -4.91 -9.12 15.42
CA TRP A 28 -4.32 -9.26 14.10
C TRP A 28 -4.48 -10.65 13.51
N LEU A 29 -4.35 -11.71 14.32
CA LEU A 29 -4.59 -13.08 13.86
C LEU A 29 -6.03 -13.26 13.36
N GLU A 30 -7.02 -12.71 14.08
CA GLU A 30 -8.41 -12.71 13.64
C GLU A 30 -8.60 -11.88 12.37
N THR A 31 -8.02 -10.68 12.32
CA THR A 31 -8.12 -9.77 11.16
C THR A 31 -7.55 -10.40 9.89
N LEU A 32 -6.41 -11.10 10.02
CA LEU A 32 -5.72 -11.77 8.91
C LEU A 32 -6.35 -13.12 8.54
N ALA A 33 -7.28 -13.65 9.34
CA ALA A 33 -7.92 -14.94 9.07
C ALA A 33 -8.97 -14.89 7.94
N GLY A 34 -9.41 -13.71 7.48
CA GLY A 34 -10.38 -13.58 6.36
C GLY A 34 -9.73 -13.66 4.96
N PRO A 35 -10.50 -13.69 3.84
CA PRO A 35 -11.78 -14.34 3.51
C PRO A 35 -11.58 -15.77 2.91
N PRO A 36 -12.66 -16.55 2.62
CA PRO A 36 -12.62 -17.94 2.15
C PRO A 36 -12.05 -18.12 0.71
N PRO A 37 -11.85 -19.36 0.20
CA PRO A 37 -10.78 -19.68 -0.75
C PRO A 37 -10.91 -19.01 -2.13
N GLY A 38 -9.77 -18.51 -2.59
CA GLY A 38 -9.54 -17.93 -3.90
C GLY A 38 -8.11 -17.41 -3.96
N GLY A 39 -7.52 -17.29 -5.16
CA GLY A 39 -6.21 -16.66 -5.29
C GLY A 39 -6.25 -15.18 -4.88
N PRO A 40 -5.11 -14.61 -4.41
CA PRO A 40 -5.05 -13.21 -3.98
C PRO A 40 -5.27 -12.24 -5.15
N VAL A 41 -4.86 -12.61 -6.36
CA VAL A 41 -5.02 -11.80 -7.57
C VAL A 41 -6.41 -12.02 -8.17
N VAL A 42 -7.19 -10.95 -8.26
CA VAL A 42 -8.52 -10.93 -8.91
C VAL A 42 -8.36 -10.75 -10.41
N SER A 43 -7.50 -9.82 -10.84
CA SER A 43 -7.25 -9.55 -12.24
C SER A 43 -5.88 -8.92 -12.46
N ALA A 44 -5.33 -9.13 -13.67
CA ALA A 44 -4.11 -8.48 -14.15
C ALA A 44 -4.27 -8.21 -15.65
N HIS A 45 -4.47 -6.93 -16.01
CA HIS A 45 -4.68 -6.53 -17.39
C HIS A 45 -3.47 -5.74 -17.90
N PRO A 46 -2.84 -6.12 -19.02
CA PRO A 46 -1.75 -5.33 -19.58
C PRO A 46 -2.25 -3.94 -19.96
N VAL A 47 -1.43 -2.93 -19.72
CA VAL A 47 -1.72 -1.53 -20.06
C VAL A 47 -0.77 -1.07 -21.16
N ASP A 48 -1.35 -0.56 -22.24
CA ASP A 48 -0.58 0.20 -23.22
C ASP A 48 -0.35 1.62 -22.70
N ASN A 49 0.87 1.89 -22.27
CA ASN A 49 1.32 3.18 -21.75
C ASN A 49 2.44 3.80 -22.60
N GLY A 50 2.72 3.24 -23.80
CA GLY A 50 3.77 3.70 -24.70
C GLY A 50 5.22 3.46 -24.23
N LEU A 51 5.44 2.89 -23.03
CA LEU A 51 6.78 2.60 -22.54
C LEU A 51 7.36 1.38 -23.23
N ARG A 52 8.56 1.55 -23.83
CA ARG A 52 9.24 0.48 -24.58
C ARG A 52 10.08 -0.44 -23.70
N LEU A 53 10.57 0.08 -22.57
CA LEU A 53 11.52 -0.61 -21.70
C LEU A 53 10.84 -1.32 -20.53
N THR A 54 9.54 -1.12 -20.35
CA THR A 54 8.77 -1.73 -19.26
C THR A 54 7.47 -2.32 -19.79
N ARG A 55 7.04 -3.44 -19.20
CA ARG A 55 5.70 -3.98 -19.35
C ARG A 55 4.94 -3.67 -18.07
N THR A 56 3.71 -3.19 -18.18
CA THR A 56 2.90 -2.80 -17.02
C THR A 56 1.52 -3.44 -17.09
N TRP A 57 1.00 -3.85 -15.94
CA TRP A 57 -0.34 -4.38 -15.75
C TRP A 57 -1.09 -3.57 -14.70
N ASP A 58 -2.37 -3.29 -14.97
CA ASP A 58 -3.34 -2.91 -13.95
C ASP A 58 -3.73 -4.17 -13.18
N VAL A 59 -3.38 -4.22 -11.90
CA VAL A 59 -3.64 -5.38 -11.04
C VAL A 59 -4.69 -5.03 -10.01
N THR A 60 -5.62 -5.95 -9.78
CA THR A 60 -6.54 -5.92 -8.63
C THR A 60 -6.31 -7.16 -7.79
N PHE A 61 -6.15 -6.99 -6.48
CA PHE A 61 -6.06 -8.09 -5.52
C PHE A 61 -7.10 -7.95 -4.41
N ARG A 62 -7.33 -9.04 -3.69
CA ARG A 62 -8.21 -9.08 -2.52
C ARG A 62 -7.43 -8.58 -1.30
N GLY A 63 -7.87 -7.47 -0.73
CA GLY A 63 -7.37 -6.89 0.52
C GLY A 63 -8.21 -7.30 1.72
N PHE A 64 -8.33 -6.37 2.69
CA PHE A 64 -9.15 -6.52 3.88
C PHE A 64 -10.57 -6.99 3.53
N ALA A 65 -11.09 -8.01 4.22
CA ALA A 65 -12.41 -8.60 4.00
C ALA A 65 -12.74 -9.00 2.53
N GLY A 66 -11.74 -9.08 1.65
CA GLY A 66 -11.92 -9.38 0.23
C GLY A 66 -12.09 -8.14 -0.66
N ASP A 67 -11.95 -6.94 -0.10
CA ASP A 67 -12.09 -5.68 -0.82
C ASP A 67 -11.08 -5.55 -1.96
N PRO A 68 -11.47 -4.96 -3.10
CA PRO A 68 -10.57 -4.81 -4.23
C PRO A 68 -9.54 -3.72 -3.97
N VAL A 69 -8.25 -4.07 -4.01
CA VAL A 69 -7.15 -3.11 -3.97
C VAL A 69 -6.44 -3.07 -5.31
N ARG A 70 -6.23 -1.86 -5.84
CA ARG A 70 -5.59 -1.63 -7.13
C ARG A 70 -4.08 -1.48 -6.98
N ALA A 71 -3.33 -1.84 -8.01
CA ALA A 71 -1.88 -1.67 -8.06
C ALA A 71 -1.38 -1.50 -9.49
N TRP A 72 -0.18 -0.97 -9.64
CA TRP A 72 0.60 -1.15 -10.87
C TRP A 72 1.62 -2.25 -10.67
N PHE A 73 1.61 -3.25 -11.55
CA PHE A 73 2.68 -4.22 -11.63
C PHE A 73 3.53 -3.94 -12.87
N SER A 74 4.83 -3.72 -12.71
CA SER A 74 5.75 -3.35 -13.79
C SER A 74 6.98 -4.25 -13.80
N THR A 75 7.44 -4.63 -14.99
CA THR A 75 8.65 -5.45 -15.18
C THR A 75 9.48 -4.91 -16.34
N PRO A 76 10.79 -5.23 -16.41
CA PRO A 76 11.59 -4.95 -17.61
C PRO A 76 11.00 -5.64 -18.85
N ALA A 77 10.94 -4.91 -19.96
CA ALA A 77 10.61 -5.48 -21.27
C ALA A 77 11.76 -6.34 -21.83
N GLY A 78 11.49 -7.16 -22.84
CA GLY A 78 12.52 -7.88 -23.61
C GLY A 78 13.30 -8.98 -22.87
N THR A 79 12.91 -9.31 -21.64
CA THR A 79 13.67 -10.20 -20.77
C THR A 79 12.96 -11.54 -20.49
N GLY A 80 11.88 -11.83 -21.23
CA GLY A 80 11.07 -13.05 -21.11
C GLY A 80 10.41 -13.21 -19.74
N ASP A 81 10.05 -14.45 -19.41
CA ASP A 81 9.38 -14.84 -18.16
C ASP A 81 10.36 -15.37 -17.10
N ARG A 82 11.63 -14.95 -17.18
CA ARG A 82 12.63 -15.33 -16.18
C ARG A 82 12.21 -14.81 -14.80
N PRO A 83 12.33 -15.64 -13.74
CA PRO A 83 12.13 -15.20 -12.36
C PRO A 83 13.02 -14.01 -12.03
N ARG A 84 12.49 -13.06 -11.25
CA ARG A 84 13.17 -11.84 -10.83
C ARG A 84 12.95 -11.59 -9.35
N PRO A 85 13.89 -10.92 -8.67
CA PRO A 85 13.55 -10.30 -7.40
C PRO A 85 12.41 -9.29 -7.60
N ALA A 86 11.54 -9.21 -6.59
CA ALA A 86 10.38 -8.33 -6.60
C ALA A 86 10.49 -7.27 -5.50
N VAL A 87 10.00 -6.07 -5.78
CA VAL A 87 9.77 -5.01 -4.81
C VAL A 87 8.28 -4.74 -4.74
N VAL A 88 7.73 -4.81 -3.52
CA VAL A 88 6.39 -4.31 -3.22
C VAL A 88 6.56 -2.95 -2.56
N GLU A 89 5.97 -1.92 -3.17
CA GLU A 89 6.07 -0.54 -2.72
C GLU A 89 4.70 -0.06 -2.23
N TYR A 90 4.69 0.55 -1.05
CA TYR A 90 3.51 1.19 -0.46
C TYR A 90 3.61 2.70 -0.64
N ALA A 91 2.51 3.34 -1.07
CA ALA A 91 2.50 4.79 -1.29
C ALA A 91 2.47 5.57 0.04
N GLY A 92 3.14 6.72 0.08
CA GLY A 92 3.10 7.62 1.23
C GLY A 92 1.72 8.27 1.45
N TYR A 93 1.51 8.86 2.62
CA TYR A 93 0.25 9.51 2.99
C TYR A 93 -0.23 10.52 1.93
N GLY A 94 -1.53 10.46 1.61
CA GLY A 94 -2.18 11.34 0.64
C GLY A 94 -1.87 11.03 -0.82
N ARG A 95 -1.04 10.02 -1.11
CA ARG A 95 -0.75 9.52 -2.46
C ARG A 95 -1.52 8.25 -2.76
N GLY A 96 -1.70 7.99 -4.05
CA GLY A 96 -2.13 6.71 -4.58
C GLY A 96 -1.12 6.17 -5.59
N ARG A 97 -1.52 5.13 -6.33
CA ARG A 97 -0.68 4.48 -7.36
C ARG A 97 -0.36 5.38 -8.57
N GLY A 98 -1.07 6.51 -8.74
CA GLY A 98 -0.85 7.47 -9.82
C GLY A 98 -0.91 6.86 -11.23
N LEU A 99 -0.16 7.43 -12.16
CA LEU A 99 -0.02 6.93 -13.53
C LEU A 99 1.08 5.86 -13.63
N PRO A 100 0.95 4.90 -14.57
CA PRO A 100 1.85 3.73 -14.65
C PRO A 100 3.32 4.07 -14.94
N HIS A 101 3.64 5.29 -15.38
CA HIS A 101 5.00 5.74 -15.72
C HIS A 101 5.68 6.57 -14.62
N GLU A 102 5.01 6.84 -13.49
CA GLU A 102 5.57 7.70 -12.43
C GLU A 102 6.64 7.00 -11.58
N ARG A 103 6.53 5.67 -11.39
CA ARG A 103 7.37 4.89 -10.47
C ARG A 103 8.11 3.76 -11.18
N LEU A 104 9.16 4.13 -11.92
CA LEU A 104 9.92 3.21 -12.77
C LEU A 104 11.26 2.75 -12.19
N THR A 105 11.72 3.31 -11.05
CA THR A 105 13.05 3.05 -10.48
C THR A 105 13.37 1.56 -10.38
N TRP A 106 12.47 0.77 -9.80
CA TRP A 106 12.69 -0.67 -9.58
C TRP A 106 12.65 -1.48 -10.87
N ALA A 107 11.70 -1.17 -11.77
CA ALA A 107 11.63 -1.81 -13.08
C ALA A 107 12.87 -1.48 -13.92
N ALA A 108 13.37 -0.24 -13.87
CA ALA A 108 14.61 0.16 -14.54
C ALA A 108 15.85 -0.52 -13.93
N ALA A 109 15.83 -0.82 -12.63
CA ALA A 109 16.87 -1.57 -11.93
C ALA A 109 16.78 -3.10 -12.13
N GLY A 110 15.81 -3.60 -12.92
CA GLY A 110 15.69 -5.02 -13.26
C GLY A 110 14.73 -5.84 -12.39
N TYR A 111 14.06 -5.21 -11.42
CA TYR A 111 13.11 -5.86 -10.51
C TYR A 111 11.72 -5.96 -11.12
N ALA A 112 10.95 -6.95 -10.68
CA ALA A 112 9.50 -6.86 -10.75
C ALA A 112 9.04 -5.86 -9.68
N HIS A 113 8.14 -4.94 -10.02
CA HIS A 113 7.71 -3.87 -9.13
C HIS A 113 6.21 -3.86 -9.00
N LEU A 114 5.69 -4.00 -7.78
CA LEU A 114 4.28 -3.84 -7.45
C LEU A 114 4.11 -2.57 -6.62
N LEU A 115 3.55 -1.52 -7.21
CA LEU A 115 3.15 -0.31 -6.50
C LEU A 115 1.70 -0.45 -6.06
N MET A 116 1.50 -0.64 -4.75
CA MET A 116 0.19 -0.76 -4.13
C MET A 116 -0.43 0.62 -3.96
N ASP A 117 -1.70 0.73 -4.33
CA ASP A 117 -2.49 1.94 -4.12
C ASP A 117 -3.00 2.04 -2.68
N ASN A 118 -3.20 3.26 -2.19
CA ASN A 118 -3.73 3.48 -0.85
C ASN A 118 -5.26 3.62 -0.92
N ARG A 119 -5.96 2.75 -0.18
CA ARG A 119 -7.42 2.78 -0.01
C ARG A 119 -7.88 4.18 0.41
N GLY A 120 -8.83 4.75 -0.32
CA GLY A 120 -9.45 6.04 0.00
C GLY A 120 -8.51 7.24 0.01
N GLN A 121 -7.34 7.16 -0.66
CA GLN A 121 -6.36 8.24 -0.75
C GLN A 121 -5.97 8.54 -2.21
N GLY A 122 -5.00 9.43 -2.40
CA GLY A 122 -4.49 9.88 -3.70
C GLY A 122 -5.02 11.24 -4.14
N ASP A 123 -5.70 11.96 -3.26
CA ASP A 123 -6.30 13.28 -3.48
C ASP A 123 -5.42 14.46 -3.01
N GLN A 124 -4.34 14.19 -2.26
CA GLN A 124 -3.47 15.25 -1.73
C GLN A 124 -2.22 15.48 -2.58
N TYR A 125 -1.61 14.41 -3.10
CA TYR A 125 -0.34 14.49 -3.82
C TYR A 125 -0.28 13.49 -4.98
N GLY A 126 0.45 13.86 -6.04
CA GLY A 126 0.64 13.01 -7.22
C GLY A 126 -0.55 13.07 -8.17
N CYS A 127 -0.80 11.97 -8.89
CA CYS A 127 -1.83 11.90 -9.94
C CYS A 127 -2.98 10.93 -9.61
N GLY A 128 -3.39 10.83 -8.35
CA GLY A 128 -4.57 10.07 -7.97
C GLY A 128 -4.31 8.69 -7.35
N GLY A 129 -5.38 8.17 -6.75
CA GLY A 129 -5.57 6.77 -6.41
C GLY A 129 -6.76 6.21 -7.19
N ALA A 130 -6.87 4.89 -7.23
CA ALA A 130 -7.92 4.13 -7.90
C ALA A 130 -8.60 3.10 -6.97
N THR A 131 -8.24 3.06 -5.69
CA THR A 131 -8.80 2.17 -4.67
C THR A 131 -9.71 2.97 -3.75
N PRO A 132 -11.05 2.91 -3.93
CA PRO A 132 -11.99 3.51 -2.99
C PRO A 132 -11.89 2.86 -1.62
N ASP A 133 -12.27 3.59 -0.58
CA ASP A 133 -12.52 3.02 0.75
C ASP A 133 -13.99 2.59 0.84
N PRO A 134 -14.31 1.29 1.01
CA PRO A 134 -15.68 0.83 1.21
C PRO A 134 -16.20 1.11 2.62
N HIS A 135 -15.33 1.56 3.53
CA HIS A 135 -15.67 1.93 4.91
C HIS A 135 -15.40 3.42 5.22
N PRO A 136 -15.87 4.39 4.39
CA PRO A 136 -15.44 5.78 4.49
C PRO A 136 -16.05 6.54 5.67
N ASP A 137 -17.14 6.02 6.25
CA ASP A 137 -18.02 6.74 7.18
C ASP A 137 -17.78 6.40 8.67
N ALA A 138 -16.72 5.66 8.99
CA ALA A 138 -16.40 5.33 10.37
C ALA A 138 -16.13 6.60 11.22
N PRO A 139 -16.76 6.75 12.40
CA PRO A 139 -16.57 7.91 13.27
C PRO A 139 -15.11 8.12 13.68
N GLY A 140 -14.65 9.38 13.74
CA GLY A 140 -13.31 9.71 14.28
C GLY A 140 -12.64 10.94 13.66
N GLY A 141 -12.91 11.26 12.39
CA GLY A 141 -12.48 12.53 11.78
C GLY A 141 -12.21 12.49 10.27
N PRO A 142 -11.85 13.64 9.66
CA PRO A 142 -11.72 13.79 8.21
C PRO A 142 -10.34 13.31 7.71
N GLY A 143 -10.12 12.01 7.66
CA GLY A 143 -8.98 11.43 6.94
C GLY A 143 -8.45 10.12 7.50
N PRO A 144 -7.59 9.41 6.74
CA PRO A 144 -7.04 8.11 7.11
C PRO A 144 -6.46 8.01 8.52
N ALA A 145 -5.79 9.07 9.00
CA ALA A 145 -5.13 9.05 10.31
C ALA A 145 -6.11 9.00 11.50
N VAL A 146 -7.35 9.46 11.34
CA VAL A 146 -8.33 9.59 12.43
C VAL A 146 -9.67 8.93 12.12
N ARG A 147 -9.86 8.40 10.91
CA ARG A 147 -11.06 7.65 10.53
C ARG A 147 -11.14 6.35 11.34
N GLY A 148 -12.27 6.12 12.00
CA GLY A 148 -12.47 4.96 12.87
C GLY A 148 -11.62 4.96 14.14
N LEU A 149 -11.10 6.10 14.60
CA LEU A 149 -10.19 6.14 15.75
C LEU A 149 -10.82 5.68 17.09
N LEU A 150 -12.16 5.65 17.18
CA LEU A 150 -12.86 5.30 18.41
C LEU A 150 -12.95 3.78 18.66
N ASP A 151 -12.69 2.96 17.65
CA ASP A 151 -12.72 1.50 17.73
C ASP A 151 -11.65 0.90 16.79
N PRO A 152 -10.71 0.06 17.28
CA PRO A 152 -9.70 -0.55 16.42
C PRO A 152 -10.28 -1.37 15.26
N HIS A 153 -11.49 -1.92 15.40
CA HIS A 153 -12.15 -2.68 14.34
C HIS A 153 -12.60 -1.83 13.16
N ASP A 154 -12.83 -0.53 13.40
CA ASP A 154 -13.26 0.45 12.40
C ASP A 154 -12.09 1.30 11.87
N HIS A 155 -10.91 1.20 12.50
CA HIS A 155 -9.79 2.08 12.18
C HIS A 155 -9.25 1.85 10.77
N HIS A 156 -8.99 2.92 10.04
CA HIS A 156 -8.62 2.87 8.62
C HIS A 156 -7.31 2.12 8.33
N TYR A 157 -6.39 1.99 9.28
CA TYR A 157 -5.15 1.23 9.11
C TYR A 157 -5.25 -0.25 9.49
N ARG A 158 -6.45 -0.73 9.84
CA ARG A 158 -6.77 -2.16 9.89
C ARG A 158 -6.92 -2.72 8.47
#